data_AF-A0A6I9PMT5-F1
#
_entry.id   AF-A0A6I9PMT5-F1
#
_cell.length_a   1.000
_cell.length_b   1.000
_cell.length_c   1.000
_cell.angle_alpha   90.00
_cell.angle_beta   90.00
_cell.angle_gamma   90.00
#
_symmetry.space_group_name_H-M   'P 1'
#
loop_
_entity.id
_entity.type
_entity.pdbx_description
1 polymer ?
#
loop_
_entity_poly.entity_id
_entity_poly.type
_entity_poly.pdbx_seq_one_letter_code
_entity_poly.pdbx_strand_id
1 'polypeptide(L)'
;MHRRGAAKKDHNNKPVKKKDVSDSDKYADLLVFGYACKLFPDDERALYHEHGKHLIPWMGDKNIMIDRYDGRGHLHDLSEYDSGSWNTSYQLSEEEARIEALCDEERYLALHTDLLEEEARQGGHTVLLTFHTQLWHISVLSFS
;
A
#
# COMPACT_ATOMS: atom_id res chain seq x y z
N MET A 1 1.30 -56.18 -5.06
CA MET A 1 1.75 -56.73 -6.36
C MET A 1 2.43 -55.60 -7.11
N HIS A 2 3.75 -55.67 -7.31
CA HIS A 2 4.52 -54.64 -8.01
C HIS A 2 4.38 -54.82 -9.53
N ARG A 3 4.17 -53.73 -10.28
CA ARG A 3 4.69 -53.61 -11.65
C ARG A 3 5.23 -52.21 -11.89
N ARG A 4 6.56 -52.16 -12.04
CA ARG A 4 7.33 -51.04 -12.59
C ARG A 4 7.06 -50.96 -14.08
N GLY A 5 6.82 -49.76 -14.60
CA GLY A 5 6.87 -49.44 -16.02
C GLY A 5 7.70 -48.17 -16.20
N ALA A 6 8.92 -48.31 -16.71
CA ALA A 6 9.79 -47.20 -17.04
C ALA A 6 9.35 -46.58 -18.37
N ALA A 7 8.99 -45.29 -18.36
CA ALA A 7 8.82 -44.50 -19.57
C ALA A 7 9.94 -43.44 -19.60
N LYS A 8 10.93 -43.64 -20.48
CA LYS A 8 11.83 -42.59 -20.94
C LYS A 8 11.08 -41.76 -21.98
N LYS A 9 11.03 -40.44 -21.83
CA LYS A 9 10.76 -39.52 -22.94
C LYS A 9 11.36 -38.14 -22.70
N ASP A 10 12.48 -37.95 -23.40
CA ASP A 10 12.96 -36.75 -24.11
C ASP A 10 12.92 -35.38 -23.42
N HIS A 11 14.13 -34.92 -23.09
CA HIS A 11 14.41 -33.53 -22.79
C HIS A 11 14.32 -32.70 -24.07
N ASN A 12 13.27 -31.88 -24.21
CA ASN A 12 13.29 -30.75 -25.12
C ASN A 12 12.88 -29.49 -24.36
N ASN A 13 13.82 -29.00 -23.54
CA ASN A 13 13.66 -27.71 -22.88
C ASN A 13 13.99 -26.60 -23.88
N LYS A 14 13.02 -26.26 -24.75
CA LYS A 14 13.09 -25.01 -25.48
C LYS A 14 12.92 -23.87 -24.47
N PRO A 15 13.79 -22.85 -24.46
CA PRO A 15 13.65 -21.74 -23.55
C PRO A 15 12.31 -21.05 -23.84
N VAL A 16 11.40 -21.13 -22.86
CA VAL A 16 10.16 -20.34 -22.86
C VAL A 16 10.61 -18.89 -22.87
N LYS A 17 10.44 -18.23 -24.02
CA LYS A 17 10.57 -16.77 -24.11
C LYS A 17 9.61 -16.20 -23.08
N LYS A 18 10.14 -15.51 -22.05
CA LYS A 18 9.32 -14.70 -21.15
C LYS A 18 8.63 -13.66 -22.03
N LYS A 19 7.38 -13.94 -22.37
CA LYS A 19 6.50 -13.02 -23.06
C LYS A 19 6.17 -11.97 -22.00
N ASP A 20 6.50 -10.71 -22.26
CA ASP A 20 6.06 -9.61 -21.41
C ASP A 20 4.54 -9.68 -21.35
N VAL A 21 4.03 -10.14 -20.20
CA VAL A 21 2.60 -10.36 -19.99
C VAL A 21 2.00 -8.96 -19.92
N SER A 22 1.39 -8.55 -21.03
CA SER A 22 0.65 -7.29 -21.10
C SER A 22 -0.43 -7.28 -20.01
N ASP A 23 -0.76 -6.12 -19.44
CA ASP A 23 -1.83 -6.08 -18.42
C ASP A 23 -3.16 -6.64 -18.92
N SER A 24 -3.37 -6.60 -20.25
CA SER A 24 -4.48 -7.27 -20.92
C SER A 24 -4.49 -8.79 -20.73
N ASP A 25 -3.33 -9.46 -20.68
CA ASP A 25 -3.24 -10.90 -20.44
C ASP A 25 -3.51 -11.25 -18.96
N LYS A 26 -3.25 -10.32 -18.03
CA LYS A 26 -3.51 -10.53 -16.58
C LYS A 26 -5.00 -10.54 -16.25
N TYR A 27 -5.81 -9.86 -17.04
CA TYR A 27 -7.25 -9.74 -16.85
C TYR A 27 -8.07 -10.49 -17.91
N ALA A 28 -7.42 -11.23 -18.80
CA ALA A 28 -8.07 -11.92 -19.93
C ALA A 28 -9.16 -12.93 -19.48
N ASP A 29 -9.07 -13.44 -18.26
CA ASP A 29 -10.03 -14.40 -17.68
C ASP A 29 -11.06 -13.75 -16.71
N LEU A 30 -10.99 -12.43 -16.47
CA LEU A 30 -11.96 -11.76 -15.61
C LEU A 30 -13.26 -11.47 -16.37
N LEU A 31 -14.31 -12.16 -15.98
CA LEU A 31 -15.67 -11.90 -16.46
C LEU A 31 -16.38 -10.97 -15.46
N VAL A 32 -16.57 -9.70 -15.84
CA VAL A 32 -17.30 -8.72 -15.03
C VAL A 32 -18.75 -8.68 -15.49
N PHE A 33 -19.67 -9.07 -14.61
CA PHE A 33 -21.11 -9.02 -14.86
C PHE A 33 -21.75 -8.00 -13.89
N GLY A 34 -22.55 -7.10 -14.43
CA GLY A 34 -23.35 -6.15 -13.66
C GLY A 34 -24.84 -6.38 -13.89
N TYR A 35 -25.64 -6.12 -12.86
CA TYR A 35 -27.10 -6.10 -12.96
C TYR A 35 -27.60 -4.66 -12.96
N ALA A 36 -28.73 -4.41 -13.65
CA ALA A 36 -29.38 -3.11 -13.58
C ALA A 36 -29.95 -2.89 -12.17
N CYS A 37 -29.54 -1.80 -11.52
CA CYS A 37 -30.12 -1.34 -10.25
C CYS A 37 -31.07 -0.18 -10.54
N LYS A 38 -32.33 -0.29 -10.07
CA LYS A 38 -33.29 0.81 -10.16
C LYS A 38 -33.15 1.67 -8.90
N LEU A 39 -32.54 2.83 -9.07
CA LEU A 39 -32.47 3.85 -8.00
C LEU A 39 -33.79 4.61 -7.96
N PHE A 40 -34.32 4.76 -6.74
CA PHE A 40 -35.47 5.62 -6.48
C PHE A 40 -34.97 6.87 -5.76
N PRO A 41 -35.28 8.07 -6.28
CA PRO A 41 -34.97 9.30 -5.57
C PRO A 41 -35.66 9.31 -4.21
N ASP A 42 -34.89 9.59 -3.17
CA ASP A 42 -35.37 9.81 -1.81
C ASP A 42 -34.70 11.10 -1.33
N ASP A 43 -35.29 12.23 -1.73
CA ASP A 43 -34.73 13.56 -1.47
C ASP A 43 -34.69 13.85 0.03
N GLU A 44 -35.66 13.34 0.81
CA GLU A 44 -35.65 13.50 2.27
C GLU A 44 -34.45 12.80 2.91
N ARG A 45 -34.15 11.56 2.49
CA ARG A 45 -32.98 10.83 2.97
C ARG A 45 -31.68 11.45 2.47
N ALA A 46 -31.64 11.91 1.23
CA ALA A 46 -30.48 12.64 0.69
C ALA A 46 -30.18 13.88 1.55
N LEU A 47 -31.19 14.71 1.81
CA LEU A 47 -31.06 15.87 2.69
C LEU A 47 -30.69 15.46 4.11
N TYR A 48 -31.23 14.38 4.66
CA TYR A 48 -30.87 13.91 6.00
C TYR A 48 -29.37 13.59 6.13
N HIS A 49 -28.80 12.95 5.10
CA HIS A 49 -27.38 12.63 5.04
C HIS A 49 -26.53 13.89 4.80
N GLU A 50 -26.94 14.76 3.89
CA GLU A 50 -26.24 16.02 3.56
C GLU A 50 -26.15 16.98 4.75
N HIS A 51 -27.23 17.08 5.54
CA HIS A 51 -27.23 17.88 6.77
C HIS A 51 -26.44 17.23 7.93
N GLY A 52 -25.83 16.06 7.72
CA GLY A 52 -25.04 15.37 8.75
C GLY A 52 -25.85 14.84 9.94
N LYS A 53 -27.19 14.73 9.83
CA LYS A 53 -28.07 14.31 10.95
C LYS A 53 -27.83 12.87 11.41
N HIS A 54 -27.22 12.06 10.55
CA HIS A 54 -26.81 10.69 10.86
C HIS A 54 -25.58 10.63 11.77
N LEU A 55 -24.82 11.72 11.86
CA LEU A 55 -23.58 11.78 12.61
C LEU A 55 -23.83 12.07 14.10
N ILE A 56 -22.98 11.50 14.95
CA ILE A 56 -22.96 11.71 16.40
C ILE A 56 -21.56 12.14 16.85
N PRO A 57 -21.42 12.97 17.91
CA PRO A 57 -20.13 13.28 18.52
C PRO A 57 -19.48 12.02 19.08
N TRP A 58 -18.23 11.76 18.71
CA TRP A 58 -17.46 10.64 19.27
C TRP A 58 -16.81 11.05 20.59
N MET A 59 -16.97 10.22 21.62
CA MET A 59 -16.39 10.46 22.97
C MET A 59 -16.77 11.82 23.59
N GLY A 60 -17.87 12.43 23.15
CA GLY A 60 -18.31 13.76 23.59
C GLY A 60 -17.61 14.94 22.90
N ASP A 61 -16.64 14.69 22.02
CA ASP A 61 -16.00 15.73 21.22
C ASP A 61 -16.84 16.04 19.96
N LYS A 62 -17.27 17.30 19.83
CA LYS A 62 -18.06 17.77 18.69
C LYS A 62 -17.23 18.06 17.44
N ASN A 63 -15.91 18.13 17.58
CA ASN A 63 -15.00 18.27 16.43
C ASN A 63 -14.84 16.96 15.67
N ILE A 64 -15.15 15.83 16.32
CA ILE A 64 -15.04 14.49 15.74
C ILE A 64 -16.44 13.89 15.64
N MET A 65 -17.03 14.01 14.46
CA MET A 65 -18.35 13.47 14.15
C MET A 65 -18.20 12.11 13.46
N ILE A 66 -18.94 11.10 13.91
CA ILE A 66 -18.90 9.72 13.38
C ILE A 66 -20.30 9.25 13.00
N ASP A 67 -20.40 8.29 12.08
CA ASP A 67 -21.69 7.66 11.76
C ASP A 67 -22.23 6.92 12.99
N ARG A 68 -23.56 6.92 13.15
CA ARG A 68 -24.25 6.20 14.23
C ARG A 68 -23.92 4.70 14.29
N TYR A 69 -23.63 4.10 13.14
CA TYR A 69 -23.27 2.69 12.99
C TYR A 69 -21.76 2.48 12.77
N ASP A 70 -20.96 3.52 12.99
CA ASP A 70 -19.50 3.43 12.95
C ASP A 70 -19.00 2.52 14.09
N GLY A 71 -18.11 1.58 13.75
CA GLY A 71 -17.55 0.62 14.70
C GLY A 71 -16.85 1.28 15.88
N ARG A 72 -16.25 2.46 15.71
CA ARG A 72 -15.59 3.24 16.78
C ARG A 72 -16.55 3.62 17.90
N GLY A 73 -17.86 3.72 17.61
CA GLY A 73 -18.89 4.01 18.60
C GLY A 73 -19.02 2.93 19.68
N HIS A 74 -18.52 1.71 19.46
CA HIS A 74 -18.50 0.63 20.44
C HIS A 74 -17.32 0.71 21.42
N LEU A 75 -16.36 1.60 21.16
CA LEU A 75 -15.18 1.78 21.98
C LEU A 75 -15.40 2.98 22.91
N HIS A 76 -15.77 2.70 24.16
CA HIS A 76 -16.13 3.71 25.15
C HIS A 76 -14.97 4.13 26.06
N ASP A 77 -13.87 3.37 26.05
CA ASP A 77 -12.67 3.65 26.81
C ASP A 77 -11.45 3.39 25.91
N LEU A 78 -10.61 4.42 25.78
CA LEU A 78 -9.39 4.40 24.99
C LEU A 78 -8.14 4.43 25.87
N SER A 79 -8.29 4.46 27.20
CA SER A 79 -7.17 4.61 28.13
C SER A 79 -6.15 3.48 28.00
N GLU A 80 -6.61 2.26 27.69
CA GLU A 80 -5.74 1.10 27.42
C GLU A 80 -4.92 1.23 26.13
N TYR A 81 -5.34 2.10 25.21
CA TYR A 81 -4.72 2.33 23.90
C TYR A 81 -4.14 3.73 23.77
N ASP A 82 -4.12 4.50 24.85
CA ASP A 82 -3.48 5.80 24.83
C ASP A 82 -1.99 5.61 24.57
N SER A 83 -1.51 6.28 23.54
CA SER A 83 -0.10 6.39 23.17
C SER A 83 0.81 6.72 24.37
N GLY A 84 0.27 7.36 25.42
CA GLY A 84 1.00 7.63 26.67
C GLY A 84 1.39 6.39 27.49
N SER A 85 0.73 5.23 27.29
CA SER A 85 1.03 3.98 28.02
C SER A 85 2.21 3.21 27.42
N TRP A 86 2.49 3.39 26.13
CA TRP A 86 3.54 2.65 25.43
C TRP A 86 4.60 3.65 24.95
N ASN A 87 5.82 3.51 25.49
CA ASN A 87 7.00 4.23 25.02
C ASN A 87 7.14 5.72 25.46
N THR A 88 6.61 6.10 26.62
CA THR A 88 6.72 7.47 27.17
C THR A 88 8.17 7.91 27.46
N SER A 89 9.09 6.96 27.63
CA SER A 89 10.49 7.24 27.99
C SER A 89 11.42 7.36 26.80
N TYR A 90 10.99 6.99 25.59
CA TYR A 90 11.87 7.03 24.42
C TYR A 90 11.82 8.42 23.80
N GLN A 91 12.92 9.15 24.01
CA GLN A 91 13.21 10.40 23.32
C GLN A 91 14.27 10.10 22.28
N LEU A 92 14.01 10.49 21.03
CA LEU A 92 15.02 10.37 19.97
C LEU A 92 16.25 11.19 20.35
N SER A 93 17.43 10.58 20.24
CA SER A 93 18.67 11.34 20.25
C SER A 93 18.70 12.30 19.07
N GLU A 94 19.54 13.33 19.15
CA GLU A 94 19.68 14.30 18.05
C GLU A 94 20.06 13.62 16.72
N GLU A 95 20.84 12.55 16.79
CA GLU A 95 21.21 11.77 15.61
C GLU A 95 20.01 10.97 15.05
N GLU A 96 19.27 10.28 15.90
CA GLU A 96 18.08 9.53 15.47
C GLU A 96 17.00 10.46 14.90
N ALA A 97 16.82 11.66 15.45
CA ALA A 97 15.89 12.66 14.93
C ALA A 97 16.32 13.18 13.54
N ARG A 98 17.63 13.35 13.30
CA ARG A 98 18.15 13.72 11.97
C ARG A 98 17.93 12.61 10.95
N ILE A 99 18.13 11.35 11.35
CA ILE A 99 17.89 10.18 10.49
C ILE A 99 16.39 10.06 10.17
N GLU A 100 15.51 10.21 11.16
CA GLU A 100 14.06 10.15 10.96
C GLU A 100 13.59 11.26 10.00
N ALA A 101 14.11 12.48 10.14
CA ALA A 101 13.78 13.58 9.24
C ALA A 101 14.17 13.28 7.78
N LEU A 102 15.35 12.69 7.56
CA LEU A 102 15.77 12.29 6.21
C LEU A 102 14.86 11.19 5.64
N CYS A 103 14.52 10.19 6.45
CA CYS A 103 13.61 9.12 6.06
C CYS A 103 12.19 9.64 5.76
N ASP A 104 11.71 10.61 6.52
CA ASP A 104 10.41 11.24 6.32
C ASP A 104 10.35 12.00 5.00
N GLU A 105 11.38 12.78 4.67
CA GLU A 105 11.48 13.47 3.39
C GLU A 105 11.45 12.47 2.22
N GLU A 106 12.21 11.38 2.28
CA GLU A 106 12.19 10.32 1.26
C GLU A 106 10.80 9.64 1.16
N ARG A 107 10.12 9.43 2.29
CA ARG A 107 8.79 8.82 2.35
C ARG A 107 7.71 9.70 1.70
N TYR A 108 7.78 11.01 1.90
CA TYR A 108 6.81 11.97 1.35
C TYR A 108 7.27 12.63 0.05
N LEU A 109 8.43 12.25 -0.49
CA LEU A 109 9.00 12.81 -1.71
C LEU A 109 8.00 12.82 -2.87
N ALA A 110 7.26 11.72 -3.06
CA ALA A 110 6.26 11.57 -4.12
C ALA A 110 5.03 12.48 -3.98
N LEU A 111 4.78 13.05 -2.79
CA LEU A 111 3.70 14.00 -2.56
C LEU A 111 4.09 15.43 -2.97
N HIS A 112 5.39 15.73 -2.92
CA HIS A 112 5.96 17.06 -3.16
C HIS A 112 6.68 17.19 -4.49
N THR A 113 6.98 16.06 -5.13
CA THR A 113 7.63 16.00 -6.45
C THR A 113 6.77 15.17 -7.38
N ASP A 114 6.50 15.70 -8.58
CA ASP A 114 5.75 14.98 -9.61
C ASP A 114 6.69 13.96 -10.28
N LEU A 115 6.91 12.84 -9.58
CA LEU A 115 7.87 11.81 -9.99
C LEU A 115 7.53 11.19 -11.35
N LEU A 116 6.25 11.21 -11.76
CA LEU A 116 5.80 10.74 -13.07
C LEU A 116 6.21 11.70 -14.20
N GLU A 117 6.16 13.01 -13.95
CA GLU A 117 6.65 14.02 -14.89
C GLU A 117 8.19 13.98 -15.01
N GLU A 118 8.88 13.79 -13.89
CA GLU A 118 10.34 13.55 -13.86
C GLU A 118 10.74 12.25 -14.56
N GLU A 119 10.03 11.13 -14.37
CA GLU A 119 10.31 9.85 -15.04
C GLU A 119 10.01 9.91 -16.54
N ALA A 120 8.95 10.60 -16.94
CA ALA A 120 8.66 10.87 -18.35
C ALA A 120 9.73 11.77 -19.01
N ARG A 121 10.32 12.70 -18.25
CA ARG A 121 11.45 13.54 -18.67
C ARG A 121 12.77 12.77 -18.69
N GLN A 122 12.97 11.85 -17.76
CA GLN A 122 14.19 11.03 -17.58
C GLN A 122 14.19 9.73 -18.38
N GLY A 123 13.06 9.34 -19.01
CA GLY A 123 12.93 8.19 -19.92
C GLY A 123 13.85 8.19 -21.15
N GLY A 124 14.82 9.11 -21.22
CA GLY A 124 15.93 9.10 -22.16
C GLY A 124 17.29 8.66 -21.60
N HIS A 125 17.52 8.54 -20.28
CA HIS A 125 18.88 8.27 -19.77
C HIS A 125 18.93 7.25 -18.63
N THR A 126 19.63 6.14 -18.93
CA THR A 126 20.08 5.07 -18.05
C THR A 126 20.84 5.57 -16.81
N VAL A 127 20.18 5.66 -15.64
CA VAL A 127 20.86 5.89 -14.35
C VAL A 127 20.22 5.10 -13.18
N LEU A 128 19.81 3.84 -13.41
CA LEU A 128 19.43 2.93 -12.30
C LEU A 128 20.48 1.86 -11.98
N LEU A 129 21.63 1.85 -12.67
CA LEU A 129 22.65 0.80 -12.47
C LEU A 129 23.85 1.21 -11.61
N THR A 130 24.01 2.49 -11.25
CA THR A 130 25.22 2.98 -10.57
C THR A 130 25.14 2.96 -9.04
N PHE A 131 23.96 3.08 -8.42
CA PHE A 131 23.85 3.07 -6.94
C PHE A 131 23.79 1.67 -6.33
N HIS A 132 23.22 0.69 -7.04
CA HIS A 132 23.16 -0.69 -6.55
C HIS A 132 24.53 -1.42 -6.60
N THR A 133 25.44 -0.98 -7.47
CA THR A 133 26.77 -1.60 -7.62
C THR A 133 27.81 -1.07 -6.63
N GLN A 134 27.68 0.15 -6.12
CA GLN A 134 28.62 0.73 -5.14
C GLN A 134 28.43 0.12 -3.73
N LEU A 135 27.19 -0.14 -3.30
CA LEU A 135 26.95 -0.73 -1.97
C LEU A 135 27.35 -2.21 -1.87
N TRP A 136 27.27 -2.97 -2.97
CA TRP A 136 27.71 -4.38 -2.97
C TRP A 136 29.24 -4.52 -2.86
N HIS A 137 30.03 -3.57 -3.36
CA HIS A 137 31.49 -3.66 -3.32
C HIS A 137 32.09 -3.32 -1.94
N ILE A 138 31.39 -2.52 -1.13
CA ILE A 138 31.82 -2.17 0.24
C ILE A 138 31.60 -3.34 1.20
N SER A 139 30.52 -4.11 1.03
CA SER A 139 30.22 -5.28 1.86
C SER A 139 31.18 -6.46 1.64
N VAL A 140 31.78 -6.60 0.46
CA VAL A 140 32.72 -7.70 0.16
C VAL A 140 34.14 -7.43 0.67
N LEU A 141 34.56 -6.16 0.83
CA LEU A 141 35.88 -5.82 1.37
C LEU A 141 35.95 -5.85 2.91
N SER A 142 34.82 -5.89 3.61
CA SER A 142 34.81 -5.92 5.09
C SER A 142 34.79 -7.35 5.68
N PHE A 143 34.90 -8.38 4.83
CA PHE A 143 34.86 -9.79 5.25
C PHE A 143 36.05 -10.64 4.75
N SER A 144 37.23 -10.02 4.53
CA SER A 144 38.51 -10.73 4.37
C SER A 144 39.63 -10.02 5.11
#